data_AF-A0AAE0BV16-F1
#
_entry.id   AF-A0AAE0BV16-F1
#
_cell.length_a   1.000
_cell.length_b   1.000
_cell.length_c   1.000
_cell.angle_alpha   90.00
_cell.angle_beta   90.00
_cell.angle_gamma   90.00
#
_symmetry.space_group_name_H-M   'P 1'
#
loop_
_entity.id
_entity.type
_entity.pdbx_description
1 polymer ?
#
loop_
_entity_poly.entity_id
_entity_poly.type
_entity_poly.pdbx_seq_one_letter_code
_entity_poly.pdbx_strand_id
1 'polypeptide(L)'
;IGVAEAARLHVQLACQRCRGNLDMTWEPPVTPVTPTTIPGCHGRCQGCQREWAVEVVPRLLHEACNTVALLKPHGCFPVDLLPSEFGAGCEACSGAVAFRAVTPARVIRRVCLSCHRHVAFGYQEVELVARSSDLPARGSAGGNGAAQHSESLHPSKRPSGPAPGGRGALVLGHPLPSLGTCKHYERSHRWLRFPCCGRLFPCDVCHEEAAEAGGKCGAGIWAQRMVCGFCSKEQACSSDSGRCSHCSKRLGGGSRRNGQGPTRFWEGGLGCRDKKSLCNKDSHKYKDSKLKTHCKRSERVGLQGKKEREKAKSSDAS
;
A
#
# COMPACT_ATOMS: atom_id res chain seq x y z
N ILE A 1 -1.66 9.18 -33.02
CA ILE A 1 -1.23 8.24 -31.94
C ILE A 1 0.17 7.75 -32.29
N GLY A 2 1.18 8.10 -31.48
CA GLY A 2 2.57 7.70 -31.71
C GLY A 2 2.87 6.26 -31.26
N VAL A 3 3.91 5.67 -31.85
CA VAL A 3 4.47 4.38 -31.42
C VAL A 3 5.43 4.62 -30.24
N ALA A 4 5.38 3.77 -29.23
CA ALA A 4 6.31 3.78 -28.11
C ALA A 4 6.89 2.39 -27.85
N GLU A 5 8.04 2.34 -27.19
CA GLU A 5 8.72 1.10 -26.82
C GLU A 5 9.42 1.26 -25.47
N ALA A 6 9.73 0.15 -24.82
CA ALA A 6 10.52 0.17 -23.61
C ALA A 6 12.00 0.38 -23.94
N ALA A 7 12.59 1.46 -23.42
CA ALA A 7 14.02 1.71 -23.50
C ALA A 7 14.79 1.12 -22.31
N ARG A 8 14.13 1.04 -21.14
CA ARG A 8 14.66 0.36 -19.95
C ARG A 8 13.50 -0.07 -19.07
N LEU A 9 13.42 -1.37 -18.75
CA LEU A 9 12.41 -1.90 -17.83
C LEU A 9 13.03 -2.23 -16.49
N HIS A 10 12.48 -1.65 -15.42
CA HIS A 10 12.78 -2.03 -14.06
C HIS A 10 11.60 -2.83 -13.52
N VAL A 11 11.81 -4.11 -13.20
CA VAL A 11 10.75 -4.99 -12.73
C VAL A 11 11.14 -5.58 -11.38
N GLN A 12 10.24 -5.46 -10.42
CA GLN A 12 10.36 -6.16 -9.15
C GLN A 12 9.92 -7.62 -9.35
N LEU A 13 10.74 -8.54 -8.90
CA LEU A 13 10.50 -9.98 -8.94
C LEU A 13 10.45 -10.55 -7.51
N ALA A 14 9.88 -11.75 -7.37
CA ALA A 14 9.96 -12.56 -6.16
C ALA A 14 10.63 -13.90 -6.47
N CYS A 15 11.58 -14.31 -5.62
CA CYS A 15 12.20 -15.63 -5.73
C CYS A 15 11.14 -16.73 -5.59
N GLN A 16 11.16 -17.74 -6.46
CA GLN A 16 10.21 -18.84 -6.40
C GLN A 16 10.33 -19.67 -5.10
N ARG A 17 11.55 -19.80 -4.55
CA ARG A 17 11.82 -20.62 -3.36
C ARG A 17 11.51 -19.89 -2.06
N CYS A 18 12.23 -18.82 -1.76
CA CYS A 18 12.14 -18.14 -0.47
C CYS A 18 11.17 -16.94 -0.48
N ARG A 19 10.59 -16.59 -1.63
CA ARG A 19 9.74 -15.40 -1.82
C ARG A 19 10.43 -14.07 -1.51
N GLY A 20 11.76 -14.07 -1.34
CA GLY A 20 12.56 -12.87 -1.20
C GLY A 20 12.47 -11.99 -2.45
N ASN A 21 12.47 -10.68 -2.25
CA ASN A 21 12.44 -9.69 -3.31
C ASN A 21 13.73 -9.75 -4.15
N LEU A 22 13.58 -9.65 -5.46
CA LEU A 22 14.66 -9.54 -6.44
C LEU A 22 14.29 -8.39 -7.38
N ASP A 23 15.27 -7.78 -8.03
CA ASP A 23 15.00 -6.77 -9.06
C ASP A 23 15.73 -7.17 -10.34
N MET A 24 15.13 -6.85 -11.48
CA MET A 24 15.80 -6.88 -12.77
C MET A 24 15.74 -5.51 -13.43
N THR A 25 16.80 -5.20 -14.18
CA THR A 25 16.87 -4.05 -15.08
C THR A 25 17.19 -4.58 -16.47
N TRP A 26 16.25 -4.44 -17.39
CA TRP A 26 16.40 -4.87 -18.77
C TRP A 26 16.55 -3.65 -19.69
N GLU A 27 17.42 -3.77 -20.68
CA GLU A 27 17.61 -2.81 -21.77
C GLU A 27 17.60 -3.54 -23.11
N PRO A 28 17.10 -2.93 -24.19
CA PRO A 28 17.20 -3.49 -25.52
C PRO A 28 18.67 -3.73 -25.91
N PRO A 29 18.99 -4.87 -26.55
CA PRO A 29 20.34 -5.11 -27.04
C PRO A 29 20.71 -4.09 -28.12
N VAL A 30 21.90 -3.47 -27.98
CA VAL A 30 22.40 -2.41 -28.86
C VAL A 30 22.97 -2.97 -30.18
N THR A 31 23.32 -4.26 -30.21
CA THR A 31 23.89 -4.95 -31.37
C THR A 31 23.02 -6.13 -31.79
N PRO A 32 23.08 -6.58 -33.06
CA PRO A 32 22.37 -7.78 -33.49
C PRO A 32 22.80 -8.94 -32.59
N VAL A 33 21.82 -9.45 -31.87
CA VAL A 33 21.97 -10.53 -30.91
C VAL A 33 22.54 -11.73 -31.66
N THR A 34 23.73 -12.22 -31.28
CA THR A 34 24.18 -13.53 -31.75
C THR A 34 23.12 -14.56 -31.34
N PRO A 35 22.85 -15.59 -32.16
CA PRO A 35 21.73 -16.52 -31.96
C PRO A 35 21.73 -17.24 -30.60
N THR A 36 22.84 -17.19 -29.85
CA THR A 36 23.03 -17.82 -28.55
C THR A 36 22.67 -16.93 -27.34
N THR A 37 22.46 -15.62 -27.52
CA THR A 37 22.17 -14.73 -26.37
C THR A 37 20.67 -14.56 -26.21
N ILE A 38 20.11 -15.14 -25.15
CA ILE A 38 18.70 -14.93 -24.79
C ILE A 38 18.56 -13.48 -24.31
N PRO A 39 17.77 -12.62 -24.99
CA PRO A 39 17.55 -11.25 -24.54
C PRO A 39 16.80 -11.30 -23.20
N GLY A 40 17.48 -10.91 -22.13
CA GLY A 40 16.94 -11.08 -20.78
C GLY A 40 17.91 -10.69 -19.68
N CYS A 41 17.50 -11.00 -18.45
CA CYS A 41 18.27 -10.78 -17.23
C CYS A 41 18.41 -12.08 -16.45
N HIS A 42 19.54 -12.27 -15.77
CA HIS A 42 19.74 -13.41 -14.87
C HIS A 42 20.47 -12.98 -13.60
N GLY A 43 20.41 -13.80 -12.57
CA GLY A 43 21.11 -13.54 -11.31
C GLY A 43 20.88 -14.63 -10.28
N ARG A 44 21.30 -14.36 -9.04
CA ARG A 44 21.11 -15.24 -7.88
C ARG A 44 20.30 -14.56 -6.79
N CYS A 45 19.47 -15.33 -6.10
CA CYS A 45 18.70 -14.84 -4.98
C CYS A 45 19.59 -14.64 -3.75
N GLN A 46 19.61 -13.45 -3.17
CA GLN A 46 20.45 -13.17 -2.00
C GLN A 46 20.08 -14.02 -0.77
N GLY A 47 18.80 -14.39 -0.61
CA GLY A 47 18.34 -15.16 0.55
C GLY A 47 18.59 -16.67 0.47
N CYS A 48 18.51 -17.27 -0.72
CA CYS A 48 18.61 -18.73 -0.87
C CYS A 48 19.58 -19.21 -1.95
N GLN A 49 20.30 -18.27 -2.58
CA GLN A 49 21.32 -18.47 -3.62
C GLN A 49 20.86 -19.22 -4.88
N ARG A 50 19.55 -19.46 -5.03
CA ARG A 50 18.98 -20.06 -6.25
C ARG A 50 19.09 -19.08 -7.42
N GLU A 51 19.46 -19.61 -8.57
CA GLU A 51 19.51 -18.88 -9.83
C GLU A 51 18.11 -18.54 -10.34
N TRP A 52 18.01 -17.39 -10.98
CA TRP A 52 16.82 -16.93 -11.65
C TRP A 52 17.20 -16.30 -12.98
N ALA A 53 16.27 -16.34 -13.94
CA ALA A 53 16.39 -15.69 -15.22
C ALA A 53 15.02 -15.18 -15.67
N VAL A 54 15.01 -14.14 -16.51
CA VAL A 54 13.81 -13.65 -17.17
C VAL A 54 14.19 -13.31 -18.61
N GLU A 55 13.61 -14.04 -19.57
CA GLU A 55 13.67 -13.63 -20.96
C GLU A 55 12.65 -12.51 -21.19
N VAL A 56 13.05 -11.47 -21.91
CA VAL A 56 12.21 -10.31 -22.20
C VAL A 56 12.02 -10.22 -23.70
N VAL A 57 10.79 -10.37 -24.14
CA VAL A 57 10.38 -10.15 -25.52
C VAL A 57 9.66 -8.79 -25.58
N PRO A 58 10.35 -7.70 -25.93
CA PRO A 58 9.74 -6.37 -25.99
C PRO A 58 8.70 -6.31 -27.12
N ARG A 59 7.73 -5.41 -26.96
CA ARG A 59 6.68 -5.13 -27.94
C ARG A 59 6.53 -3.62 -28.11
N LEU A 60 6.15 -3.22 -29.31
CA LEU A 60 5.78 -1.84 -29.58
C LEU A 60 4.39 -1.58 -29.00
N LEU A 61 4.30 -0.50 -28.23
CA LEU A 61 3.05 0.08 -27.76
C LEU A 61 2.50 0.98 -28.87
N HIS A 62 1.27 0.72 -29.26
CA HIS A 62 0.53 1.53 -30.22
C HIS A 62 -0.97 1.29 -30.01
N GLU A 63 -1.82 1.95 -30.80
CA GLU A 63 -3.28 1.89 -30.62
C GLU A 63 -3.86 0.46 -30.55
N ALA A 64 -3.34 -0.45 -31.38
CA ALA A 64 -3.76 -1.84 -31.45
C ALA A 64 -2.99 -2.78 -30.48
N CYS A 65 -1.98 -2.30 -29.75
CA CYS A 65 -1.19 -3.11 -28.83
C CYS A 65 -0.83 -2.35 -27.55
N ASN A 66 -1.41 -2.77 -26.42
CA ASN A 66 -1.14 -2.21 -25.09
C ASN A 66 -0.14 -3.06 -24.27
N THR A 67 0.52 -4.03 -24.88
CA THR A 67 1.50 -4.91 -24.22
C THR A 67 2.90 -4.34 -24.42
N VAL A 68 3.62 -4.03 -23.34
CA VAL A 68 4.98 -3.48 -23.41
C VAL A 68 6.06 -4.57 -23.62
N ALA A 69 5.86 -5.74 -23.01
CA ALA A 69 6.77 -6.87 -23.12
C ALA A 69 6.07 -8.16 -22.68
N LEU A 70 6.52 -9.29 -23.23
CA LEU A 70 6.28 -10.60 -22.67
C LEU A 70 7.49 -10.99 -21.83
N LEU A 71 7.24 -11.38 -20.57
CA LEU A 71 8.26 -11.85 -19.64
C LEU A 71 8.15 -13.37 -19.52
N LYS A 72 9.27 -14.08 -19.69
CA LYS A 72 9.38 -15.52 -19.46
C LYS A 72 10.30 -15.78 -18.27
N PRO A 73 9.74 -15.84 -17.05
CA PRO A 73 10.53 -15.98 -15.84
C PRO A 73 10.89 -17.45 -15.56
N HIS A 74 12.09 -17.67 -15.02
CA HIS A 74 12.59 -18.94 -14.51
C HIS A 74 13.15 -18.73 -13.10
N GLY A 75 12.74 -19.55 -12.12
CA GLY A 75 13.19 -19.43 -10.72
C GLY A 75 12.65 -18.20 -9.97
N CYS A 76 11.77 -17.40 -10.59
CA CYS A 76 11.20 -16.18 -10.03
C CYS A 76 9.80 -15.89 -10.61
N PHE A 77 9.11 -14.89 -10.07
CA PHE A 77 7.84 -14.38 -10.59
C PHE A 77 7.85 -12.85 -10.61
N PRO A 78 7.39 -12.18 -11.68
CA PRO A 78 7.18 -10.74 -11.69
C PRO A 78 6.14 -10.31 -10.65
N VAL A 79 6.39 -9.18 -10.00
CA VAL A 79 5.56 -8.64 -8.91
C VAL A 79 4.99 -7.27 -9.23
N ASP A 80 5.83 -6.35 -9.70
CA ASP A 80 5.46 -4.96 -9.99
C ASP A 80 6.38 -4.37 -11.06
N LEU A 81 5.87 -3.38 -11.81
CA LEU A 81 6.67 -2.56 -12.71
C LEU A 81 7.13 -1.30 -11.97
N LEU A 82 8.44 -1.17 -11.79
CA LEU A 82 9.07 -0.02 -11.16
C LEU A 82 9.23 1.12 -12.20
N PRO A 83 9.47 2.38 -11.74
CA PRO A 83 9.64 3.52 -12.66
C PRO A 83 10.63 3.19 -13.78
N SER A 84 10.17 3.22 -15.02
CA SER A 84 10.88 2.68 -16.20
C SER A 84 11.09 3.76 -17.26
N GLU A 85 11.94 3.47 -18.26
CA GLU A 85 12.23 4.38 -19.36
C GLU A 85 11.60 3.89 -20.67
N PHE A 86 11.03 4.81 -21.42
CA PHE A 86 10.34 4.55 -22.67
C PHE A 86 10.83 5.49 -23.76
N GLY A 87 10.96 4.97 -24.98
CA GLY A 87 11.13 5.77 -26.19
C GLY A 87 9.79 5.90 -26.90
N ALA A 88 9.48 7.07 -27.45
CA ALA A 88 8.35 7.23 -28.36
C ALA A 88 8.71 8.09 -29.56
N GLY A 89 8.10 7.78 -30.71
CA GLY A 89 8.25 8.56 -31.93
C GLY A 89 7.37 9.81 -31.91
N CYS A 90 7.94 10.95 -32.30
CA CYS A 90 7.17 12.15 -32.55
C CYS A 90 6.25 11.97 -33.78
N GLU A 91 4.95 12.17 -33.62
CA GLU A 91 3.98 12.00 -34.71
C GLU A 91 4.19 12.96 -35.89
N ALA A 92 4.85 14.10 -35.67
CA ALA A 92 5.04 15.11 -36.71
C ALA A 92 6.29 14.90 -37.58
N CYS A 93 7.35 14.30 -37.04
CA CYS A 93 8.65 14.20 -37.72
C CYS A 93 9.36 12.87 -37.52
N SER A 94 8.72 11.92 -36.82
CA SER A 94 9.28 10.62 -36.44
C SER A 94 10.54 10.66 -35.57
N GLY A 95 10.95 11.84 -35.10
CA GLY A 95 12.09 12.00 -34.19
C GLY A 95 11.84 11.28 -32.86
N ALA A 96 12.85 10.57 -32.36
CA ALA A 96 12.78 9.83 -31.11
C ALA A 96 12.74 10.76 -29.88
N VAL A 97 11.86 10.47 -28.93
CA VAL A 97 11.72 11.21 -27.67
C VAL A 97 11.79 10.23 -26.50
N ALA A 98 12.69 10.49 -25.55
CA ALA A 98 12.86 9.66 -24.38
C ALA A 98 12.04 10.15 -23.17
N PHE A 99 11.40 9.23 -22.48
CA PHE A 99 10.62 9.45 -21.27
C PHE A 99 11.22 8.62 -20.14
N ARG A 100 11.85 9.30 -19.18
CA ARG A 100 12.52 8.67 -18.03
C ARG A 100 11.61 8.61 -16.81
N ALA A 101 11.79 7.57 -15.99
CA ALA A 101 11.07 7.37 -14.73
C ALA A 101 9.55 7.52 -14.88
N VAL A 102 9.00 6.92 -15.94
CA VAL A 102 7.55 6.88 -16.18
C VAL A 102 6.93 6.00 -15.11
N THR A 103 5.87 6.50 -14.49
CA THR A 103 5.12 5.82 -13.44
C THR A 103 3.63 5.76 -13.80
N PRO A 104 2.85 4.82 -13.22
CA PRO A 104 1.42 4.74 -13.46
C PRO A 104 0.71 6.07 -13.20
N ALA A 105 -0.40 6.34 -13.87
CA ALA A 105 -1.24 7.53 -13.79
C ALA A 105 -0.50 8.88 -13.83
N ARG A 106 0.66 8.96 -14.47
CA ARG A 106 1.39 10.20 -14.73
C ARG A 106 1.65 10.34 -16.22
N VAL A 107 1.27 11.51 -16.76
CA VAL A 107 1.62 11.90 -18.12
C VAL A 107 2.86 12.80 -18.06
N ILE A 108 3.93 12.39 -18.72
CA ILE A 108 5.15 13.19 -18.88
C ILE A 108 5.08 13.88 -20.23
N ARG A 109 5.28 15.19 -20.24
CA ARG A 109 5.36 16.02 -21.46
C ARG A 109 6.80 16.40 -21.74
N ARG A 110 7.19 16.33 -23.01
CA ARG A 110 8.50 16.70 -23.53
C ARG A 110 8.32 17.51 -24.82
N VAL A 111 9.38 18.18 -25.25
CA VAL A 111 9.46 18.84 -26.55
C VAL A 111 10.33 17.97 -27.46
N CYS A 112 9.86 17.68 -28.67
CA CYS A 112 10.65 16.98 -29.67
C CYS A 112 11.84 17.84 -30.09
N LEU A 113 13.05 17.31 -30.03
CA LEU A 113 14.27 18.05 -30.39
C LEU A 113 14.44 18.27 -31.90
N SER A 114 13.68 17.55 -32.74
CA SER A 114 13.75 17.68 -34.20
C SER A 114 12.77 18.72 -34.76
N CYS A 115 11.56 18.81 -34.22
CA CYS A 115 10.50 19.69 -34.75
C CYS A 115 9.87 20.62 -33.71
N HIS A 116 10.33 20.58 -32.46
CA HIS A 116 9.91 21.45 -31.36
C HIS A 116 8.43 21.30 -30.95
N ARG A 117 7.73 20.28 -31.46
CA ARG A 117 6.36 19.96 -31.07
C ARG A 117 6.30 19.24 -29.73
N HIS A 118 5.23 19.47 -28.98
CA HIS A 118 5.01 18.81 -27.70
C HIS A 118 4.63 17.34 -27.91
N VAL A 119 5.27 16.46 -27.16
CA VAL A 119 5.00 15.01 -27.13
C VAL A 119 4.71 14.61 -25.69
N ALA A 120 3.69 13.78 -25.50
CA ALA A 120 3.28 13.33 -24.18
C ALA A 120 3.19 11.80 -24.14
N PHE A 121 3.66 11.19 -23.06
CA PHE A 121 3.57 9.76 -22.83
C PHE A 121 3.16 9.48 -21.38
N GLY A 122 2.31 8.48 -21.18
CA GLY A 122 1.87 8.02 -19.87
C GLY A 122 0.91 6.85 -19.99
N TYR A 123 0.75 6.10 -18.90
CA TYR A 123 -0.18 4.97 -18.80
C TYR A 123 -0.88 5.02 -17.44
N GLN A 124 -2.09 4.49 -17.34
CA GLN A 124 -2.90 4.61 -16.12
C GLN A 124 -2.60 3.50 -15.10
N GLU A 125 -2.58 2.25 -15.56
CA GLU A 125 -2.41 1.04 -14.77
C GLU A 125 -1.47 0.08 -15.53
N VAL A 126 -0.84 -0.85 -14.80
CA VAL A 126 -0.03 -1.95 -15.37
C VAL A 126 -0.55 -3.24 -14.78
N GLU A 127 -0.70 -4.24 -15.63
CA GLU A 127 -1.15 -5.56 -15.23
C GLU A 127 -0.11 -6.61 -15.65
N LEU A 128 0.23 -7.50 -14.70
CA LEU A 128 1.06 -8.67 -14.96
C LEU A 128 0.15 -9.87 -15.21
N VAL A 129 -0.16 -10.11 -16.48
CA VAL A 129 -1.07 -11.18 -16.90
C VAL A 129 -0.30 -12.48 -17.11
N ALA A 130 -0.63 -13.52 -16.35
CA ALA A 130 -0.12 -14.86 -16.59
C ALA A 130 -0.75 -15.44 -17.86
N ARG A 131 0.08 -15.86 -18.83
CA ARG A 131 -0.40 -16.60 -20.01
C ARG A 131 -0.42 -18.09 -19.69
N SER A 132 -1.56 -18.73 -19.96
CA SER A 132 -1.92 -20.08 -19.54
C SER A 132 -1.10 -21.22 -20.16
N SER A 133 -0.12 -20.94 -21.03
CA SER A 133 0.73 -21.96 -21.63
C SER A 133 1.73 -22.61 -20.66
N ASP A 134 1.90 -22.05 -19.46
CA ASP A 134 2.92 -22.49 -18.48
C ASP A 134 2.32 -23.00 -17.15
N LEU A 135 1.02 -23.30 -17.10
CA LEU A 135 0.53 -24.14 -16.01
C LEU A 135 1.13 -25.54 -16.20
N PRO A 136 1.84 -26.12 -15.21
CA PRO A 136 2.24 -27.51 -15.32
C PRO A 136 0.97 -28.32 -15.55
N ALA A 137 0.95 -29.09 -16.64
CA ALA A 137 -0.12 -30.04 -16.91
C ALA A 137 -0.39 -30.80 -15.61
N ARG A 138 -1.58 -30.58 -15.02
CA ARG A 138 -2.06 -31.43 -13.93
C ARG A 138 -2.07 -32.82 -14.54
N GLY A 139 -1.21 -33.69 -14.02
CA GLY A 139 -1.12 -35.06 -14.47
C GLY A 139 -2.52 -35.65 -14.56
N SER A 140 -2.86 -36.14 -15.74
CA SER A 140 -4.05 -36.93 -15.98
C SER A 140 -3.99 -38.17 -15.09
N ALA A 141 -4.67 -38.12 -13.94
CA ALA A 141 -5.17 -39.31 -13.31
C ALA A 141 -6.55 -39.57 -13.93
N GLY A 142 -6.61 -40.57 -14.81
CA GLY A 142 -7.88 -41.14 -15.24
C GLY A 142 -8.62 -41.78 -14.07
N GLY A 143 -9.94 -41.84 -14.16
CA GLY A 143 -10.78 -42.60 -13.22
C GLY A 143 -12.13 -41.95 -12.97
N ASN A 144 -13.17 -42.57 -13.53
CA ASN A 144 -14.58 -42.22 -13.42
C ASN A 144 -15.11 -42.26 -11.98
N GLY A 145 -16.19 -41.52 -11.69
CA GLY A 145 -17.06 -41.82 -10.55
C GLY A 145 -17.92 -40.65 -10.08
N ALA A 146 -19.23 -40.83 -10.13
CA ALA A 146 -20.27 -39.84 -9.82
C ALA A 146 -20.60 -39.72 -8.32
N ALA A 147 -21.47 -38.73 -8.04
CA ALA A 147 -22.46 -38.63 -6.94
C ALA A 147 -22.06 -37.93 -5.61
N GLN A 148 -22.64 -36.73 -5.46
CA GLN A 148 -23.50 -36.27 -4.34
C GLN A 148 -23.21 -36.77 -2.91
N HIS A 149 -22.89 -35.83 -1.99
CA HIS A 149 -23.68 -35.60 -0.78
C HIS A 149 -23.33 -34.25 -0.12
N SER A 150 -24.35 -33.53 0.31
CA SER A 150 -24.27 -32.40 1.24
C SER A 150 -23.82 -32.88 2.62
N GLU A 151 -23.06 -32.08 3.37
CA GLU A 151 -23.37 -31.82 4.78
C GLU A 151 -22.51 -30.70 5.38
N SER A 152 -23.18 -29.91 6.21
CA SER A 152 -22.72 -28.72 6.91
C SER A 152 -21.83 -29.08 8.09
N LEU A 153 -20.64 -28.51 8.22
CA LEU A 153 -19.91 -28.45 9.50
C LEU A 153 -19.15 -27.12 9.70
N HIS A 154 -19.19 -26.71 10.96
CA HIS A 154 -18.83 -25.44 11.62
C HIS A 154 -17.37 -24.96 11.45
N PRO A 155 -17.06 -23.68 11.80
CA PRO A 155 -15.82 -23.01 11.40
C PRO A 155 -14.63 -23.50 12.23
N SER A 156 -13.83 -24.38 11.64
CA SER A 156 -12.60 -24.87 12.26
C SER A 156 -11.42 -23.93 11.97
N LYS A 157 -10.91 -23.36 13.07
CA LYS A 157 -9.50 -23.11 13.39
C LYS A 157 -8.62 -22.53 12.27
N ARG A 158 -8.25 -21.26 12.49
CA ARG A 158 -7.12 -20.55 11.87
C ARG A 158 -5.95 -21.50 11.56
N PRO A 159 -5.53 -21.64 10.29
CA PRO A 159 -4.19 -22.10 10.00
C PRO A 159 -3.21 -21.06 10.55
N SER A 160 -2.25 -21.55 11.32
CA SER A 160 -1.02 -20.85 11.67
C SER A 160 -0.43 -20.20 10.41
N GLY A 161 -0.21 -18.89 10.51
CA GLY A 161 0.00 -18.02 9.36
C GLY A 161 1.29 -18.28 8.57
N PRO A 162 1.34 -17.87 7.30
CA PRO A 162 2.60 -17.71 6.60
C PRO A 162 3.37 -16.53 7.22
N ALA A 163 4.69 -16.67 7.34
CA ALA A 163 5.62 -15.61 7.72
C ALA A 163 5.39 -14.33 6.86
N PRO A 164 5.71 -13.13 7.39
CA PRO A 164 5.39 -11.87 6.75
C PRO A 164 6.28 -11.67 5.52
N GLY A 165 5.75 -11.86 4.32
CA GLY A 165 6.53 -11.59 3.10
C GLY A 165 6.18 -12.37 1.85
N GLY A 166 5.23 -13.31 1.88
CA GLY A 166 4.73 -13.99 0.67
C GLY A 166 3.91 -13.06 -0.23
N ARG A 167 4.57 -12.12 -0.92
CA ARG A 167 3.93 -11.18 -1.85
C ARG A 167 3.75 -11.88 -3.20
N GLY A 168 2.51 -12.23 -3.53
CA GLY A 168 2.14 -12.61 -4.90
C GLY A 168 2.22 -11.41 -5.83
N ALA A 169 2.13 -11.65 -7.14
CA ALA A 169 2.06 -10.57 -8.14
C ALA A 169 0.92 -9.60 -7.83
N LEU A 170 1.10 -8.31 -8.13
CA LEU A 170 0.01 -7.34 -8.06
C LEU A 170 -1.01 -7.65 -9.17
N VAL A 171 -2.11 -8.29 -8.79
CA VAL A 171 -3.21 -8.58 -9.70
C VAL A 171 -4.32 -7.56 -9.48
N LEU A 172 -4.61 -6.76 -10.50
CA LEU A 172 -5.65 -5.73 -10.44
C LEU A 172 -7.02 -6.36 -10.15
N GLY A 173 -7.81 -5.69 -9.32
CA GLY A 173 -9.13 -6.17 -8.89
C GLY A 173 -9.10 -7.18 -7.73
N HIS A 174 -7.96 -7.83 -7.46
CA HIS A 174 -7.82 -8.76 -6.35
C HIS A 174 -7.24 -8.09 -5.09
N PRO A 175 -7.56 -8.60 -3.88
CA PRO A 175 -6.98 -8.08 -2.65
C PRO A 175 -5.49 -8.42 -2.53
N LEU A 176 -4.75 -7.51 -1.89
CA LEU A 176 -3.36 -7.77 -1.49
C LEU A 176 -3.32 -8.82 -0.37
N PRO A 177 -2.15 -9.48 -0.16
CA PRO A 177 -1.92 -10.29 1.03
C PRO A 177 -2.28 -9.52 2.30
N SER A 178 -2.98 -10.18 3.22
CA SER A 178 -3.50 -9.59 4.46
C SER A 178 -4.28 -8.27 4.24
N LEU A 179 -4.93 -8.10 3.09
CA LEU A 179 -5.63 -6.86 2.70
C LEU A 179 -4.73 -5.62 2.79
N GLY A 180 -3.43 -5.80 2.61
CA GLY A 180 -2.43 -4.73 2.67
C GLY A 180 -1.94 -4.34 4.06
N THR A 181 -2.37 -5.03 5.13
CA THR A 181 -1.95 -4.71 6.51
C THR A 181 -0.56 -5.24 6.84
N CYS A 182 0.07 -4.67 7.86
CA CYS A 182 1.33 -5.16 8.44
C CYS A 182 1.30 -5.14 9.97
N LYS A 183 2.36 -5.67 10.59
CA LYS A 183 2.58 -5.67 12.05
C LYS A 183 2.57 -4.26 12.67
N HIS A 184 3.02 -3.24 11.94
CA HIS A 184 3.07 -1.86 12.43
C HIS A 184 1.71 -1.17 12.37
N TYR A 185 0.93 -1.44 11.32
CA TYR A 185 -0.37 -0.82 11.09
C TYR A 185 -1.41 -1.84 10.65
N GLU A 186 -1.97 -2.55 11.63
CA GLU A 186 -2.98 -3.60 11.41
C GLU A 186 -4.29 -3.11 10.77
N ARG A 187 -4.52 -1.80 10.78
CA ARG A 187 -5.73 -1.17 10.24
C ARG A 187 -5.46 -0.32 9.00
N SER A 188 -4.24 -0.41 8.47
CA SER A 188 -3.84 0.23 7.23
C SER A 188 -3.99 -0.77 6.10
N HIS A 189 -4.97 -0.57 5.23
CA HIS A 189 -5.17 -1.36 4.01
C HIS A 189 -4.59 -0.65 2.78
N ARG A 190 -3.44 0.00 2.97
CA ARG A 190 -2.72 0.74 1.93
C ARG A 190 -1.29 0.22 1.86
N TRP A 191 -0.81 -0.03 0.66
CA TRP A 191 0.62 -0.13 0.40
C TRP A 191 1.08 1.18 -0.22
N LEU A 192 2.11 1.78 0.34
CA LEU A 192 2.66 3.07 -0.05
C LEU A 192 3.77 2.85 -1.10
N ARG A 193 3.72 3.62 -2.20
CA ARG A 193 4.78 3.65 -3.20
C ARG A 193 5.77 4.77 -2.84
N PHE A 194 6.99 4.38 -2.48
CA PHE A 194 8.01 5.34 -2.09
C PHE A 194 8.80 5.81 -3.30
N PRO A 195 8.92 7.13 -3.53
CA PRO A 195 9.57 7.65 -4.74
C PRO A 195 11.09 7.41 -4.77
N CYS A 196 11.73 7.10 -3.64
CA CYS A 196 13.17 6.83 -3.58
C CYS A 196 13.59 5.52 -4.29
N CYS A 197 12.82 4.45 -4.08
CA CYS A 197 13.07 3.14 -4.67
C CYS A 197 12.02 2.74 -5.72
N GLY A 198 10.90 3.45 -5.77
CA GLY A 198 9.74 3.11 -6.59
C GLY A 198 8.95 1.91 -6.08
N ARG A 199 9.35 1.22 -5.01
CA ARG A 199 8.72 -0.01 -4.51
C ARG A 199 7.52 0.27 -3.60
N LEU A 200 6.71 -0.77 -3.40
CA LEU A 200 5.55 -0.75 -2.51
C LEU A 200 5.85 -1.38 -1.15
N PHE A 201 5.44 -0.70 -0.09
CA PHE A 201 5.52 -1.20 1.29
C PHE A 201 4.21 -0.96 2.04
N PRO A 202 3.80 -1.83 2.97
CA PRO A 202 2.59 -1.63 3.77
C PRO A 202 2.58 -0.32 4.58
N CYS A 203 3.76 0.18 4.94
CA CYS A 203 3.94 1.44 5.66
C CYS A 203 5.36 1.99 5.54
N ASP A 204 5.57 3.17 6.12
CA ASP A 204 6.85 3.84 6.33
C ASP A 204 7.84 3.02 7.16
N VAL A 205 7.40 2.47 8.29
CA VAL A 205 8.30 1.69 9.16
C VAL A 205 8.80 0.42 8.45
N CYS A 206 7.94 -0.27 7.69
CA CYS A 206 8.34 -1.41 6.85
C CYS A 206 9.33 -1.02 5.75
N HIS A 207 9.27 0.23 5.27
CA HIS A 207 10.18 0.74 4.26
C HIS A 207 11.54 1.10 4.87
N GLU A 208 11.56 1.69 6.06
CA GLU A 208 12.79 2.00 6.82
C GLU A 208 13.51 0.71 7.25
N GLU A 209 12.80 -0.28 7.77
CA GLU A 209 13.37 -1.62 8.08
C GLU A 209 14.03 -2.27 6.84
N ALA A 210 13.51 -2.00 5.64
CA ALA A 210 14.09 -2.51 4.40
C ALA A 210 15.32 -1.72 3.93
N ALA A 211 15.46 -0.45 4.33
CA ALA A 211 16.65 0.36 4.09
C ALA A 211 17.84 -0.17 4.88
N GLU A 212 17.62 -0.44 6.18
CA GLU A 212 18.65 -0.94 7.10
C GLU A 212 19.19 -2.32 6.68
N ALA A 213 18.37 -3.14 6.02
CA ALA A 213 18.75 -4.42 5.44
C ALA A 213 19.58 -4.30 4.13
N GLY A 214 20.13 -3.13 3.81
CA GLY A 214 20.94 -2.89 2.62
C GLY A 214 20.12 -2.55 1.36
N GLY A 215 18.88 -2.10 1.52
CA GLY A 215 18.00 -1.72 0.41
C GLY A 215 18.23 -0.29 -0.08
N LYS A 216 17.85 0.01 -1.34
CA LYS A 216 17.84 1.36 -1.94
C LYS A 216 16.71 2.26 -1.40
N CYS A 217 16.38 2.17 -0.11
CA CYS A 217 15.25 2.86 0.51
C CYS A 217 15.78 4.05 1.32
N GLY A 218 15.39 5.28 0.97
CA GLY A 218 15.86 6.49 1.67
C GLY A 218 14.95 6.86 2.86
N ALA A 219 15.53 7.15 4.01
CA ALA A 219 14.78 7.58 5.20
C ALA A 219 14.11 8.95 5.01
N GLY A 220 12.96 9.18 5.67
CA GLY A 220 12.28 10.48 5.69
C GLY A 220 11.57 10.91 4.40
N ILE A 221 11.54 10.05 3.37
CA ILE A 221 10.88 10.35 2.09
C ILE A 221 9.43 9.88 2.13
N TRP A 222 8.50 10.79 1.82
CA TRP A 222 7.07 10.52 1.92
C TRP A 222 6.52 9.95 0.61
N ALA A 223 5.63 8.96 0.74
CA ALA A 223 4.93 8.37 -0.40
C ALA A 223 3.80 9.29 -0.89
N GLN A 224 3.83 9.64 -2.17
CA GLN A 224 2.76 10.42 -2.82
C GLN A 224 1.65 9.55 -3.39
N ARG A 225 1.88 8.23 -3.49
CA ARG A 225 0.96 7.26 -4.09
C ARG A 225 0.80 6.03 -3.22
N MET A 226 -0.35 5.37 -3.37
CA MET A 226 -0.67 4.15 -2.66
C MET A 226 -1.47 3.17 -3.51
N VAL A 227 -1.30 1.88 -3.23
CA VAL A 227 -2.10 0.78 -3.77
C VAL A 227 -3.14 0.37 -2.74
N CYS A 228 -4.39 0.21 -3.20
CA CYS A 228 -5.51 -0.26 -2.39
C CYS A 228 -5.33 -1.74 -2.00
N GLY A 229 -5.37 -2.05 -0.70
CA GLY A 229 -5.27 -3.42 -0.21
C GLY A 229 -6.44 -4.34 -0.58
N PHE A 230 -7.55 -3.79 -1.08
CA PHE A 230 -8.74 -4.56 -1.44
C PHE A 230 -8.88 -4.87 -2.93
N CYS A 231 -8.44 -3.96 -3.80
CA CYS A 231 -8.58 -4.11 -5.26
C CYS A 231 -7.26 -3.94 -6.02
N SER A 232 -6.14 -3.77 -5.32
CA SER A 232 -4.79 -3.61 -5.89
C SER A 232 -4.63 -2.47 -6.91
N LYS A 233 -5.59 -1.53 -6.99
CA LYS A 233 -5.48 -0.33 -7.84
C LYS A 233 -4.66 0.75 -7.17
N GLU A 234 -3.78 1.36 -7.95
CA GLU A 234 -2.92 2.45 -7.53
C GLU A 234 -3.61 3.82 -7.66
N GLN A 235 -3.46 4.68 -6.66
CA GLN A 235 -4.05 6.02 -6.60
C GLN A 235 -3.15 6.99 -5.85
N ALA A 236 -3.44 8.28 -5.93
CA ALA A 236 -2.76 9.29 -5.11
C ALA A 236 -3.06 9.07 -3.61
N CYS A 237 -2.11 9.41 -2.74
CA CYS A 237 -2.34 9.48 -1.31
C CYS A 237 -3.28 10.66 -1.00
N SER A 238 -4.60 10.49 -1.12
CA SER A 238 -5.57 11.51 -0.75
C SER A 238 -5.68 11.64 0.77
N SER A 239 -5.59 12.87 1.29
CA SER A 239 -5.79 13.21 2.70
C SER A 239 -7.25 13.13 3.14
N ASP A 240 -8.20 13.39 2.23
CA ASP A 240 -9.54 13.84 2.63
C ASP A 240 -10.57 12.72 2.77
N SER A 241 -10.56 11.72 1.88
CA SER A 241 -11.63 10.70 1.86
C SER A 241 -11.29 9.47 2.69
N GLY A 242 -9.99 9.16 2.87
CA GLY A 242 -9.51 7.90 3.47
C GLY A 242 -10.06 6.64 2.78
N ARG A 243 -10.62 6.77 1.57
CA ARG A 243 -11.32 5.74 0.80
C ARG A 243 -10.66 5.56 -0.55
N CYS A 244 -10.77 4.36 -1.08
CA CYS A 244 -10.31 4.06 -2.43
C CYS A 244 -11.19 4.77 -3.48
N SER A 245 -10.58 5.47 -4.43
CA SER A 245 -11.27 6.08 -5.58
C SER A 245 -11.99 5.07 -6.48
N HIS A 246 -11.60 3.80 -6.45
CA HIS A 246 -12.12 2.76 -7.35
C HIS A 246 -13.15 1.84 -6.72
N CYS A 247 -12.92 1.36 -5.49
CA CYS A 247 -13.83 0.42 -4.81
C CYS A 247 -14.52 1.04 -3.58
N SER A 248 -14.27 2.32 -3.28
CA SER A 248 -14.86 3.08 -2.17
C SER A 248 -14.62 2.52 -0.76
N LYS A 249 -13.90 1.40 -0.61
CA LYS A 249 -13.50 0.83 0.67
C LYS A 249 -12.54 1.75 1.41
N ARG A 250 -12.62 1.75 2.74
CA ARG A 250 -11.79 2.59 3.60
C ARG A 250 -10.37 2.01 3.71
N LEU A 251 -9.37 2.80 3.35
CA LEU A 251 -7.97 2.36 3.27
C LEU A 251 -7.18 2.64 4.54
N GLY A 252 -7.54 3.69 5.25
CA GLY A 252 -7.03 3.97 6.58
C GLY A 252 -8.06 3.59 7.65
N GLY A 253 -7.62 2.87 8.66
CA GLY A 253 -8.21 2.93 9.99
C GLY A 253 -7.90 4.29 10.62
N GLY A 254 -8.31 5.40 9.97
CA GLY A 254 -7.93 6.76 10.35
C GLY A 254 -7.99 6.92 11.85
N SER A 255 -6.85 7.27 12.47
CA SER A 255 -6.58 7.31 13.91
C SER A 255 -7.74 6.83 14.78
N ARG A 256 -8.05 5.54 14.68
CA ARG A 256 -8.99 4.91 15.58
C ARG A 256 -8.15 4.44 16.76
N ARG A 257 -7.91 5.27 17.76
CA ARG A 257 -8.12 4.70 19.09
C ARG A 257 -9.64 4.53 19.20
N ASN A 258 -10.12 3.35 18.80
CA ASN A 258 -11.52 2.95 18.79
C ASN A 258 -12.50 3.79 17.93
N GLY A 259 -12.69 3.40 16.68
CA GLY A 259 -13.99 3.55 15.99
C GLY A 259 -14.56 4.95 15.71
N GLN A 260 -13.99 6.05 16.17
CA GLN A 260 -14.76 7.28 16.37
C GLN A 260 -13.94 8.56 16.16
N GLY A 261 -14.07 9.21 15.00
CA GLY A 261 -13.75 10.63 14.76
C GLY A 261 -12.39 11.16 15.26
N PRO A 262 -12.16 12.49 15.23
CA PRO A 262 -11.31 13.11 16.26
C PRO A 262 -11.84 12.63 17.62
N THR A 263 -10.95 12.23 18.52
CA THR A 263 -11.28 11.58 19.81
C THR A 263 -12.53 12.24 20.39
N ARG A 264 -13.68 11.55 20.38
CA ARG A 264 -15.01 12.16 20.63
C ARG A 264 -15.00 13.17 21.76
N PHE A 265 -14.30 12.81 22.83
CA PHE A 265 -14.19 13.51 24.08
C PHE A 265 -13.30 14.76 24.09
N TRP A 266 -12.40 14.97 23.13
CA TRP A 266 -11.54 16.17 23.09
C TRP A 266 -11.88 17.02 21.88
N GLU A 267 -11.93 18.34 22.07
CA GLU A 267 -12.11 19.33 21.00
C GLU A 267 -10.85 19.41 20.13
N GLY A 268 -10.60 18.39 19.31
CA GLY A 268 -9.68 18.47 18.17
C GLY A 268 -8.24 18.92 18.50
N GLY A 269 -7.74 18.69 19.72
CA GLY A 269 -6.36 19.01 20.10
C GLY A 269 -6.16 20.29 20.92
N LEU A 270 -7.22 21.03 21.27
CA LEU A 270 -7.14 22.23 22.13
C LEU A 270 -7.10 21.91 23.64
N GLY A 271 -7.05 20.64 24.03
CA GLY A 271 -6.94 20.22 25.44
C GLY A 271 -8.22 20.40 26.27
N CYS A 272 -9.34 20.83 25.67
CA CYS A 272 -10.64 20.89 26.33
C CYS A 272 -11.52 19.69 25.97
N ARG A 273 -12.26 19.18 26.96
CA ARG A 273 -13.13 18.01 26.83
C ARG A 273 -14.50 18.44 26.28
N ASP A 274 -14.96 17.86 25.17
CA ASP A 274 -16.32 18.12 24.63
C ASP A 274 -17.38 17.44 25.52
N LYS A 275 -18.19 18.24 26.20
CA LYS A 275 -19.26 17.76 27.11
C LYS A 275 -20.42 17.08 26.38
N LYS A 276 -20.66 17.40 25.10
CA LYS A 276 -21.78 16.83 24.31
C LYS A 276 -21.49 15.40 23.88
N SER A 277 -20.22 15.09 23.64
CA SER A 277 -19.77 13.78 23.17
C SER A 277 -19.51 12.78 24.30
N LEU A 278 -19.39 13.25 25.54
CA LEU A 278 -19.24 12.43 26.74
C LEU A 278 -20.47 11.55 27.01
N CYS A 279 -20.24 10.33 27.49
CA CYS A 279 -21.33 9.45 27.88
C CYS A 279 -22.04 10.00 29.14
N ASN A 280 -23.33 9.69 29.31
CA ASN A 280 -24.12 10.19 30.46
C ASN A 280 -23.60 9.71 31.82
N LYS A 281 -22.83 8.62 31.85
CA LYS A 281 -22.23 8.06 33.08
C LYS A 281 -20.84 8.61 33.38
N ASP A 282 -20.31 9.50 32.53
CA ASP A 282 -18.98 10.08 32.73
C ASP A 282 -19.01 11.12 33.85
N SER A 283 -18.12 10.97 34.83
CA SER A 283 -18.03 11.83 36.01
C SER A 283 -17.72 13.29 35.68
N HIS A 284 -17.14 13.56 34.51
CA HIS A 284 -16.79 14.91 34.05
C HIS A 284 -17.91 15.59 33.27
N LYS A 285 -18.92 14.85 32.78
CA LYS A 285 -19.98 15.42 31.92
C LYS A 285 -20.78 16.52 32.63
N TYR A 286 -21.14 16.28 33.88
CA TYR A 286 -21.99 17.18 34.67
C TYR A 286 -21.26 17.91 35.79
N LYS A 287 -19.91 17.79 35.86
CA LYS A 287 -19.12 18.25 37.01
C LYS A 287 -19.31 19.74 37.31
N ASP A 288 -19.57 20.55 36.28
CA ASP A 288 -19.82 22.00 36.36
C ASP A 288 -21.18 22.39 35.76
N SER A 289 -22.12 21.46 35.66
CA SER A 289 -23.45 21.78 35.13
C SER A 289 -24.26 22.56 36.18
N LYS A 290 -25.01 23.58 35.73
CA LYS A 290 -25.92 24.37 36.59
C LYS A 290 -27.01 23.52 37.27
N LEU A 291 -27.25 22.31 36.78
CA LEU A 291 -28.24 21.34 37.28
C LEU A 291 -27.66 20.39 38.34
N LYS A 292 -26.37 20.51 38.68
CA LYS A 292 -25.73 19.66 39.68
C LYS A 292 -26.28 20.00 41.06
N THR A 293 -26.89 19.02 41.71
CA THR A 293 -27.36 19.16 43.09
C THR A 293 -26.16 19.27 44.03
N HIS A 294 -25.98 20.42 44.66
CA HIS A 294 -24.96 20.60 45.69
C HIS A 294 -25.49 20.11 47.04
N CYS A 295 -24.66 19.39 47.80
CA CYS A 295 -25.06 18.93 49.12
C CYS A 295 -25.12 20.14 50.07
N LYS A 296 -26.25 20.33 50.76
CA LYS A 296 -26.43 21.37 51.80
C LYS A 296 -25.81 20.99 53.15
N ARG A 297 -24.90 20.02 53.18
CA ARG A 297 -24.27 19.55 54.42
C ARG A 297 -23.43 20.64 55.07
N SER A 298 -22.80 21.50 54.28
CA SER A 298 -22.07 22.68 54.79
C SER A 298 -23.01 23.68 55.49
N GLU A 299 -24.20 23.90 54.95
CA GLU A 299 -25.23 24.74 55.58
C GLU A 299 -25.78 24.10 56.87
N ARG A 300 -26.00 22.78 56.88
CA ARG A 300 -26.62 22.10 58.02
C ARG A 300 -25.64 21.81 59.17
N VAL A 301 -24.44 21.35 58.87
CA VAL A 301 -23.50 20.81 59.87
C VAL A 301 -22.33 21.78 60.11
N GLY A 302 -21.98 22.60 59.11
CA GLY A 302 -20.89 23.57 59.21
C GLY A 302 -21.23 24.77 60.11
N LEU A 303 -22.48 25.22 60.13
CA LEU A 303 -22.92 26.30 61.03
C LEU A 303 -22.91 25.86 62.50
N GLN A 304 -23.30 24.61 62.77
CA GLN A 304 -23.36 24.08 64.13
C GLN A 304 -21.96 23.84 64.70
N GLY A 305 -21.07 23.22 63.91
CA GLY A 305 -19.67 23.07 64.28
C GLY A 305 -18.91 24.41 64.38
N LYS A 306 -19.27 25.41 63.57
CA LYS A 306 -18.70 26.77 63.68
C LYS A 306 -19.13 27.45 64.99
N LYS A 307 -20.42 27.38 65.35
CA LYS A 307 -20.94 27.91 66.63
C LYS A 307 -20.30 27.23 67.84
N GLU A 308 -20.13 25.91 67.79
CA GLU A 308 -19.47 25.15 68.87
C GLU A 308 -17.99 25.54 69.01
N ARG A 309 -17.29 25.76 67.89
CA ARG A 309 -15.89 26.19 67.88
C ARG A 309 -15.69 27.64 68.32
N GLU A 310 -16.64 28.52 68.01
CA GLU A 310 -16.65 29.90 68.50
C GLU A 310 -16.96 29.95 70.01
N LYS A 311 -17.88 29.12 70.49
CA LYS A 311 -18.20 28.98 71.92
C LYS A 311 -17.02 28.44 72.73
N ALA A 312 -16.27 27.47 72.19
CA ALA A 312 -15.06 26.95 72.81
C ALA A 312 -13.92 27.98 72.86
N LYS A 313 -13.84 28.89 71.88
CA LYS A 313 -12.85 29.97 71.88
C LYS A 313 -13.17 31.10 72.86
N SER A 314 -14.44 31.37 73.13
CA SER A 314 -14.84 32.36 74.13
C SER A 314 -14.63 31.87 75.57
N SER A 315 -14.59 30.56 75.81
CA SER A 315 -14.36 29.99 77.15
C SER A 315 -12.89 29.88 77.54
N ASP A 316 -11.96 30.00 76.58
CA ASP A 316 -10.50 29.95 76.81
C ASP A 316 -9.88 31.35 77.02
N ALA A 317 -10.70 32.41 76.94
CA ALA A 317 -10.28 33.82 77.03
C ALA A 317 -10.85 34.54 78.27
N SER A 318 -11.31 33.79 79.28
CA SER A 318 -11.77 34.30 80.59
C SER A 318 -10.98 33.68 81.73
#